data_AF-A0A945N8C6-F1
#
_entry.id   AF-A0A945N8C6-F1
#
_cell.length_a   1.000
_cell.length_b   1.000
_cell.length_c   1.000
_cell.angle_alpha   90.00
_cell.angle_beta   90.00
_cell.angle_gamma   90.00
#
_symmetry.space_group_name_H-M   'P 1'
#
loop_
_entity.id
_entity.type
_entity.pdbx_description
1 polymer ?
#
loop_
_entity_poly.entity_id
_entity_poly.type
_entity_poly.pdbx_seq_one_letter_code
_entity_poly.pdbx_strand_id
1 'polypeptide(L)'
;MTLNNIDQQAAALLGNLKELETNDPAVYAAMLGEEDRERNGIELIPSENYTFPEVLSVLGSVFTNKYSEGYPGRRYYGGQTYTDQIENLARDRAKTVFGCDHANVQPLSGSAMNQAVYLGLLTPGDTIMAMDLSHGGHLTHGAPVSHMGSLFNFVRYVTDPVDGSIDFDQVR
;
A
#
# COMPACT_ATOMS: atom_id res chain seq x y z
N MET A 1 18.83 -23.34 9.29
CA MET A 1 17.64 -22.87 10.04
C MET A 1 16.86 -24.10 10.45
N THR A 2 16.89 -24.44 11.74
CA THR A 2 16.19 -25.59 12.29
C THR A 2 14.68 -25.35 12.31
N LEU A 3 13.92 -26.39 11.98
CA LEU A 3 12.44 -26.45 11.91
C LEU A 3 11.73 -25.84 13.15
N ASN A 4 12.40 -25.78 14.30
CA ASN A 4 11.86 -25.28 15.58
C ASN A 4 11.40 -23.81 15.59
N ASN A 5 11.89 -22.93 14.71
CA ASN A 5 11.48 -21.52 14.71
C ASN A 5 10.18 -21.26 13.91
N ILE A 6 9.84 -22.16 12.99
CA ILE A 6 8.60 -22.05 12.18
C ILE A 6 7.39 -22.42 13.06
N ASP A 7 7.55 -23.39 13.97
CA ASP A 7 6.50 -23.85 14.87
C ASP A 7 6.08 -22.79 15.91
N GLN A 8 6.99 -21.94 16.40
CA GLN A 8 6.65 -20.90 17.39
C GLN A 8 5.88 -19.73 16.80
N GLN A 9 6.14 -19.33 15.55
CA GLN A 9 5.40 -18.26 14.88
C GLN A 9 4.02 -18.70 14.43
N ALA A 10 3.90 -19.94 13.92
CA ALA A 10 2.59 -20.54 13.63
C ALA A 10 1.73 -20.67 14.90
N ALA A 11 2.33 -21.05 16.04
CA ALA A 11 1.63 -21.13 17.32
C ALA A 11 1.14 -19.78 17.85
N ALA A 12 1.88 -18.69 17.63
CA ALA A 12 1.46 -17.35 18.03
C ALA A 12 0.29 -16.81 17.18
N LEU A 13 0.29 -17.07 15.87
CA LEU A 13 -0.82 -16.71 14.98
C LEU A 13 -2.10 -17.47 15.33
N LEU A 14 -1.98 -18.78 15.59
CA LEU A 14 -3.08 -19.63 16.06
C LEU A 14 -3.59 -19.19 17.45
N GLY A 15 -2.69 -18.72 18.33
CA GLY A 15 -3.05 -18.15 19.62
C GLY A 15 -3.91 -16.90 19.47
N ASN A 16 -3.52 -15.96 18.62
CA ASN A 16 -4.26 -14.72 18.39
C ASN A 16 -5.65 -14.96 17.79
N LEU A 17 -5.79 -15.94 16.89
CA LEU A 17 -7.10 -16.31 16.33
C LEU A 17 -8.05 -16.85 17.40
N LYS A 18 -7.54 -17.66 18.34
CA LYS A 18 -8.33 -18.15 19.47
C LYS A 18 -8.77 -17.03 20.42
N GLU A 19 -7.88 -16.07 20.66
CA GLU A 19 -8.24 -14.87 21.43
C GLU A 19 -9.30 -14.05 20.71
N LEU A 20 -9.23 -13.91 19.37
CA LEU A 20 -10.25 -13.23 18.58
C LEU A 20 -11.61 -13.97 18.66
N GLU A 21 -11.63 -15.28 18.48
CA GLU A 21 -12.85 -16.11 18.62
C GLU A 21 -13.51 -15.92 19.99
N THR A 22 -12.69 -15.84 21.05
CA THR A 22 -13.18 -15.69 22.43
C THR A 22 -13.69 -14.28 22.72
N ASN A 23 -12.94 -13.26 22.30
CA ASN A 23 -13.20 -11.86 22.67
C ASN A 23 -14.18 -11.15 21.71
N ASP A 24 -14.18 -11.54 20.43
CA ASP A 24 -15.09 -11.02 19.40
C ASP A 24 -15.49 -12.14 18.41
N PRO A 25 -16.40 -13.06 18.82
CA PRO A 25 -16.83 -14.17 17.99
C PRO A 25 -17.53 -13.73 16.69
N ALA A 26 -18.11 -12.52 16.65
CA ALA A 26 -18.77 -12.00 15.46
C ALA A 26 -17.76 -11.63 14.38
N VAL A 27 -16.68 -10.93 14.74
CA VAL A 27 -15.58 -10.62 13.82
C VAL A 27 -14.85 -11.90 13.39
N TYR A 28 -14.61 -12.83 14.31
CA TYR A 28 -14.01 -14.12 13.99
C TYR A 28 -14.85 -14.89 12.94
N ALA A 29 -16.17 -14.99 13.14
CA ALA A 29 -17.06 -15.66 12.21
C ALA A 29 -17.09 -14.96 10.83
N ALA A 30 -17.08 -13.64 10.79
CA ALA A 30 -17.01 -12.88 9.54
C ALA A 30 -15.69 -13.13 8.78
N MET A 31 -14.56 -13.18 9.49
CA MET A 31 -13.25 -13.49 8.91
C MET A 31 -13.24 -14.89 8.28
N LEU A 32 -13.76 -15.92 8.97
CA LEU A 32 -13.87 -17.27 8.41
C LEU A 32 -14.79 -17.33 7.19
N GLY A 33 -15.88 -16.54 7.20
CA GLY A 33 -16.76 -16.42 6.04
C GLY A 33 -16.07 -15.82 4.82
N GLU A 34 -15.22 -14.81 5.02
CA GLU A 34 -14.43 -14.22 3.93
C GLU A 34 -13.36 -15.19 3.40
N GLU A 35 -12.67 -15.93 4.28
CA GLU A 35 -11.74 -16.97 3.84
C GLU A 35 -12.42 -18.04 2.97
N ASP A 36 -13.63 -18.46 3.35
CA ASP A 36 -14.40 -19.42 2.54
C ASP A 36 -14.83 -18.82 1.20
N ARG A 37 -15.25 -17.54 1.18
CA ARG A 37 -15.55 -16.81 -0.06
C ARG A 37 -14.34 -16.77 -0.99
N GLU A 38 -13.17 -16.40 -0.48
CA GLU A 38 -11.92 -16.33 -1.24
C GLU A 38 -11.51 -17.70 -1.79
N ARG A 39 -11.65 -18.78 -1.01
CA ARG A 39 -11.29 -20.14 -1.43
C ARG A 39 -12.20 -20.69 -2.53
N ASN A 40 -13.49 -20.36 -2.47
CA ASN A 40 -14.50 -20.92 -3.35
C ASN A 40 -14.81 -20.02 -4.55
N GLY A 41 -14.41 -18.74 -4.49
CA GLY A 41 -14.57 -17.77 -5.56
C GLY A 41 -13.50 -17.88 -6.64
N ILE A 42 -13.85 -17.44 -7.85
CA ILE A 42 -12.88 -17.12 -8.89
C ILE A 42 -12.75 -15.60 -8.92
N GLU A 43 -11.64 -15.09 -8.40
CA GLU A 43 -11.41 -13.65 -8.36
C GLU A 43 -10.86 -13.16 -9.72
N LEU A 44 -11.57 -12.22 -10.33
CA LEU A 44 -11.26 -11.67 -11.66
C LEU A 44 -11.04 -10.15 -11.62
N ILE A 45 -11.10 -9.54 -10.44
CA ILE A 45 -10.77 -8.13 -10.25
C ILE A 45 -9.25 -7.96 -10.43
N PRO A 46 -8.77 -7.18 -11.43
CA PRO A 46 -7.36 -7.14 -11.81
C PRO A 46 -6.44 -6.46 -10.78
N SER A 47 -7.02 -5.74 -9.81
CA SER A 47 -6.29 -5.10 -8.72
C SER A 47 -6.19 -5.97 -7.46
N GLU A 48 -6.90 -7.10 -7.41
CA GLU A 48 -6.89 -8.00 -6.27
C GLU A 48 -5.83 -9.10 -6.42
N ASN A 49 -5.32 -9.57 -5.29
CA ASN A 49 -4.33 -10.64 -5.23
C ASN A 49 -4.29 -11.26 -3.82
N TYR A 50 -3.71 -12.45 -3.70
CA TYR A 50 -3.54 -13.13 -2.41
C TYR A 50 -2.12 -12.93 -1.90
N THR A 51 -2.01 -12.40 -0.68
CA THR A 51 -0.70 -12.17 -0.06
C THR A 51 -0.07 -13.48 0.42
N PHE A 52 1.26 -13.49 0.53
CA PHE A 52 1.98 -14.62 1.13
C PHE A 52 1.79 -14.67 2.66
N PRO A 53 1.72 -15.87 3.29
CA PRO A 53 1.52 -16.02 4.73
C PRO A 53 2.58 -15.32 5.60
N GLU A 54 3.83 -15.26 5.14
CA GLU A 54 4.91 -14.57 5.85
C GLU A 54 4.70 -13.05 5.93
N VAL A 55 3.94 -12.46 5.00
CA VAL A 55 3.58 -11.04 5.04
C VAL A 55 2.58 -10.79 6.16
N LEU A 56 1.54 -11.63 6.27
CA LEU A 56 0.54 -11.57 7.34
C LEU A 56 1.17 -11.72 8.72
N SER A 57 2.19 -12.58 8.83
CA SER A 57 2.92 -12.82 10.07
C SER A 57 3.62 -11.56 10.61
N VAL A 58 4.09 -10.66 9.74
CA VAL A 58 4.71 -9.39 10.13
C VAL A 58 3.66 -8.31 10.37
N LEU A 59 2.58 -8.26 9.57
CA LEU A 59 1.50 -7.29 9.72
C LEU A 59 0.81 -7.38 11.10
N GLY A 60 0.58 -8.59 11.60
CA GLY A 60 0.00 -8.84 12.92
C GLY A 60 1.01 -8.92 14.08
N SER A 61 2.22 -8.39 13.91
CA SER A 61 3.32 -8.58 14.87
C SER A 61 3.49 -7.40 15.85
N VAL A 62 4.43 -7.56 16.78
CA VAL A 62 4.81 -6.54 17.78
C VAL A 62 5.24 -5.20 17.20
N PHE A 63 5.57 -5.12 15.91
CA PHE A 63 5.90 -3.86 15.25
C PHE A 63 4.73 -2.86 15.29
N THR A 64 3.48 -3.34 15.37
CA THR A 64 2.29 -2.47 15.55
C THR A 64 2.34 -1.64 16.84
N ASN A 65 3.07 -2.11 17.86
CA ASN A 65 3.19 -1.40 19.13
C ASN A 65 4.18 -0.22 19.07
N LYS A 66 4.94 -0.07 17.98
CA LYS A 66 6.08 0.85 17.93
C LYS A 66 5.77 2.12 17.15
N TYR A 67 5.88 3.25 17.84
CA TYR A 67 5.93 4.58 17.23
C TYR A 67 7.36 4.92 16.78
N SER A 68 7.55 5.24 15.50
CA SER A 68 8.88 5.37 14.86
C SER A 68 9.02 6.61 13.96
N GLU A 69 8.46 7.75 14.40
CA GLU A 69 8.54 9.02 13.66
C GLU A 69 9.98 9.41 13.27
N GLY A 70 10.10 9.93 12.04
CA GLY A 70 11.36 10.27 11.39
C GLY A 70 11.81 9.19 10.41
N TYR A 71 13.11 9.13 10.14
CA TYR A 71 13.72 8.15 9.23
C TYR A 71 14.84 7.38 9.96
N PRO A 72 15.29 6.23 9.44
CA PRO A 72 16.38 5.48 10.05
C PRO A 72 17.62 6.35 10.33
N GLY A 73 18.15 6.26 11.55
CA GLY A 73 19.26 7.11 12.03
C GLY A 73 18.89 8.57 12.35
N ARG A 74 17.66 9.01 12.10
CA ARG A 74 17.12 10.35 12.39
C ARG A 74 15.70 10.25 12.93
N ARG A 75 15.56 9.59 14.08
CA ARG A 75 14.28 9.33 14.74
C ARG A 75 14.02 10.34 15.84
N TYR A 76 12.75 10.68 16.04
CA TYR A 76 12.35 11.58 17.13
C TYR A 76 12.28 10.86 18.49
N TYR A 77 12.10 9.54 18.50
CA TYR A 77 12.06 8.72 19.72
C TYR A 77 13.10 7.60 19.72
N GLY A 78 13.51 7.18 20.91
CA GLY A 78 14.42 6.06 21.12
C GLY A 78 13.81 4.67 20.85
N GLY A 79 14.66 3.65 20.97
CA GLY A 79 14.29 2.24 20.87
C GLY A 79 13.98 1.77 19.45
N GLN A 80 14.71 2.29 18.45
CA GLN A 80 14.42 2.05 17.02
C GLN A 80 15.37 1.06 16.35
N THR A 81 16.16 0.30 17.12
CA THR A 81 17.18 -0.61 16.58
C THR A 81 16.64 -1.55 15.51
N TYR A 82 15.49 -2.18 15.77
CA TYR A 82 14.89 -3.16 14.86
C TYR A 82 13.90 -2.55 13.85
N THR A 83 13.28 -1.42 14.17
CA THR A 83 12.43 -0.68 13.21
C THR A 83 13.27 0.00 12.13
N ASP A 84 14.44 0.54 12.48
CA ASP A 84 15.40 1.05 11.50
C ASP A 84 15.93 -0.07 10.61
N GLN A 85 16.19 -1.25 11.18
CA GLN A 85 16.64 -2.41 10.42
C GLN A 85 15.59 -2.83 9.38
N ILE A 86 14.32 -2.99 9.76
CA ILE A 86 13.28 -3.42 8.83
C ILE A 86 12.98 -2.36 7.75
N GLU A 87 13.00 -1.07 8.10
CA GLU A 87 12.79 0.01 7.14
C GLU A 87 13.95 0.11 6.14
N ASN A 88 15.20 -0.03 6.59
CA ASN A 88 16.35 -0.07 5.69
C ASN A 88 16.30 -1.29 4.75
N LEU A 89 15.98 -2.48 5.27
CA LEU A 89 15.80 -3.67 4.43
C LEU A 89 14.72 -3.48 3.36
N ALA A 90 13.58 -2.89 3.72
CA ALA A 90 12.51 -2.60 2.77
C ALA A 90 12.96 -1.62 1.68
N ARG A 91 13.64 -0.52 2.06
CA ARG A 91 14.17 0.47 1.12
C ARG A 91 15.21 -0.13 0.17
N ASP A 92 16.15 -0.90 0.69
CA ASP A 92 17.20 -1.52 -0.11
C ASP A 92 16.66 -2.56 -1.08
N ARG A 93 15.67 -3.35 -0.65
CA ARG A 93 14.96 -4.30 -1.53
C ARG A 93 14.16 -3.59 -2.60
N ALA A 94 13.42 -2.53 -2.27
CA ALA A 94 12.68 -1.74 -3.25
C ALA A 94 13.62 -1.16 -4.32
N LYS A 95 14.74 -0.54 -3.90
CA LYS A 95 15.77 -0.05 -4.83
C LYS A 95 16.33 -1.14 -5.72
N THR A 96 16.57 -2.33 -5.18
CA THR A 96 17.09 -3.47 -5.94
C THR A 96 16.07 -3.97 -6.97
N VAL A 97 14.80 -4.09 -6.60
CA VAL A 97 13.72 -4.57 -7.48
C VAL A 97 13.49 -3.60 -8.65
N PHE A 98 13.46 -2.30 -8.37
CA PHE A 98 13.11 -1.29 -9.37
C PHE A 98 14.32 -0.63 -10.04
N GLY A 99 15.54 -0.94 -9.62
CA GLY A 99 16.76 -0.34 -10.15
C GLY A 99 16.85 1.17 -9.95
N CYS A 100 16.39 1.67 -8.78
CA CYS A 100 16.36 3.10 -8.48
C CYS A 100 17.34 3.51 -7.36
N ASP A 101 17.72 4.78 -7.34
CA ASP A 101 18.65 5.32 -6.34
C ASP A 101 18.00 5.51 -4.97
N HIS A 102 16.70 5.80 -4.94
CA HIS A 102 15.96 6.17 -3.74
C HIS A 102 14.59 5.50 -3.67
N ALA A 103 14.20 5.12 -2.46
CA ALA A 103 12.86 4.61 -2.15
C ALA A 103 12.40 5.15 -0.79
N ASN A 104 11.14 5.60 -0.74
CA ASN A 104 10.40 5.88 0.49
C ASN A 104 9.34 4.79 0.66
N VAL A 105 9.35 4.12 1.82
CA VAL A 105 8.48 2.98 2.14
C VAL A 105 7.50 3.27 3.28
N GLN A 106 7.35 4.54 3.67
CA GLN A 106 6.44 4.99 4.72
C GLN A 106 5.00 5.33 4.27
N PRO A 107 4.70 5.67 2.99
CA PRO A 107 3.34 5.95 2.59
C PRO A 107 2.39 4.77 2.86
N LEU A 108 1.24 5.08 3.46
CA LEU A 108 0.29 4.07 3.96
C LEU A 108 -0.43 3.30 2.84
N SER A 109 -0.55 3.88 1.65
CA SER A 109 -1.18 3.29 0.47
C SER A 109 -0.83 4.10 -0.78
N GLY A 110 -1.26 3.65 -1.96
CA GLY A 110 -1.00 4.32 -3.25
C GLY A 110 -1.51 5.77 -3.29
N SER A 111 -2.73 6.00 -2.79
CA SER A 111 -3.31 7.36 -2.77
C SER A 111 -2.51 8.34 -1.92
N ALA A 112 -2.02 7.90 -0.74
CA ALA A 112 -1.20 8.73 0.13
C ALA A 112 0.17 9.03 -0.48
N MET A 113 0.76 8.08 -1.23
CA MET A 113 2.01 8.33 -1.95
C MET A 113 1.82 9.41 -3.02
N ASN A 114 0.77 9.34 -3.84
CA ASN A 114 0.49 10.38 -4.84
C ASN A 114 0.34 11.77 -4.19
N GLN A 115 -0.36 11.86 -3.07
CA GLN A 115 -0.47 13.11 -2.30
C GLN A 115 0.89 13.62 -1.82
N ALA A 116 1.74 12.74 -1.29
CA ALA A 116 3.08 13.10 -0.82
C ALA A 116 3.98 13.60 -1.96
N VAL A 117 3.86 13.05 -3.17
CA VAL A 117 4.57 13.57 -4.35
C VAL A 117 4.07 14.96 -4.71
N TYR A 118 2.75 15.15 -4.86
CA TYR A 118 2.20 16.45 -5.25
C TYR A 118 2.52 17.54 -4.23
N LEU A 119 2.28 17.29 -2.94
CA LEU A 119 2.53 18.25 -1.88
C LEU A 119 4.03 18.48 -1.61
N GLY A 120 4.88 17.51 -1.96
CA GLY A 120 6.33 17.61 -1.79
C GLY A 120 7.04 18.35 -2.93
N LEU A 121 6.48 18.31 -4.14
CA LEU A 121 7.13 18.84 -5.35
C LEU A 121 6.41 20.04 -5.97
N LEU A 122 5.14 20.25 -5.65
CA LEU A 122 4.28 21.26 -6.29
C LEU A 122 3.68 22.20 -5.25
N THR A 123 3.26 23.37 -5.73
CA THR A 123 2.47 24.34 -4.98
C THR A 123 0.98 24.14 -5.33
N PRO A 124 0.04 24.26 -4.36
CA PRO A 124 -1.38 24.29 -4.69
C PRO A 124 -1.69 25.31 -5.81
N GLY A 125 -2.46 24.88 -6.81
CA GLY A 125 -2.74 25.62 -8.04
C GLY A 125 -1.84 25.26 -9.23
N ASP A 126 -0.70 24.58 -9.00
CA ASP A 126 0.16 24.11 -10.08
C ASP A 126 -0.58 23.13 -11.01
N THR A 127 -0.14 23.09 -12.26
CA THR A 127 -0.79 22.28 -13.30
C THR A 127 -0.19 20.87 -13.37
N ILE A 128 -1.06 19.87 -13.38
CA ILE A 128 -0.70 18.46 -13.50
C ILE A 128 -1.47 17.88 -14.68
N MET A 129 -0.76 17.21 -15.59
CA MET A 129 -1.41 16.43 -16.64
C MET A 129 -1.63 14.99 -16.17
N ALA A 130 -2.83 14.46 -16.33
CA ALA A 130 -3.11 13.06 -15.97
C ALA A 130 -4.27 12.45 -16.77
N MET A 131 -4.38 11.13 -16.80
CA MET A 131 -5.43 10.44 -17.55
C MET A 131 -6.81 10.67 -16.93
N ASP A 132 -7.82 10.91 -17.77
CA ASP A 132 -9.20 10.99 -17.30
C ASP A 132 -9.70 9.66 -16.70
N LEU A 133 -10.50 9.75 -15.64
CA LEU A 133 -11.04 8.59 -14.93
C LEU A 133 -11.90 7.70 -15.83
N SER A 134 -12.70 8.26 -16.74
CA SER A 134 -13.55 7.46 -17.64
C SER A 134 -12.76 6.75 -18.74
N HIS A 135 -11.46 7.05 -18.86
CA HIS A 135 -10.57 6.46 -19.85
C HIS A 135 -9.53 5.51 -19.22
N GLY A 136 -9.64 5.20 -17.92
CA GLY A 136 -8.70 4.31 -17.23
C GLY A 136 -7.73 5.03 -16.29
N GLY A 137 -7.92 6.33 -16.06
CA GLY A 137 -7.26 7.06 -14.98
C GLY A 137 -7.65 6.57 -13.59
N HIS A 138 -7.07 7.16 -12.56
CA HIS A 138 -7.35 6.85 -11.16
C HIS A 138 -7.87 8.09 -10.43
N LEU A 139 -8.63 7.92 -9.35
CA LEU A 139 -9.22 9.05 -8.61
C LEU A 139 -8.18 10.09 -8.16
N THR A 140 -6.98 9.63 -7.79
CA THR A 140 -5.86 10.48 -7.35
C THR A 140 -5.19 11.26 -8.47
N HIS A 141 -5.57 11.00 -9.72
CA HIS A 141 -5.13 11.72 -10.91
C HIS A 141 -6.04 12.93 -11.18
N GLY A 142 -6.56 13.52 -10.11
CA GLY A 142 -7.32 14.76 -10.16
C GLY A 142 -8.76 14.59 -10.59
N ALA A 143 -9.42 13.46 -10.30
CA ALA A 143 -10.87 13.38 -10.46
C ALA A 143 -11.53 14.55 -9.69
N PRO A 144 -12.58 15.23 -10.23
CA PRO A 144 -13.15 16.44 -9.60
C PRO A 144 -13.62 16.24 -8.16
N VAL A 145 -13.98 15.00 -7.80
CA VAL A 145 -14.40 14.62 -6.44
C VAL A 145 -13.24 14.34 -5.48
N SER A 146 -12.00 14.26 -5.99
CA SER A 146 -10.82 14.00 -5.17
C SER A 146 -10.33 15.29 -4.51
N HIS A 147 -9.79 15.18 -3.29
CA HIS A 147 -9.18 16.33 -2.61
C HIS A 147 -8.04 16.95 -3.44
N MET A 148 -7.27 16.14 -4.15
CA MET A 148 -6.20 16.64 -5.04
C MET A 148 -6.74 17.46 -6.20
N GLY A 149 -7.89 17.07 -6.77
CA GLY A 149 -8.55 17.84 -7.82
C GLY A 149 -9.00 19.24 -7.38
N SER A 150 -9.20 19.45 -6.06
CA SER A 150 -9.49 20.78 -5.51
C SER A 150 -8.25 21.62 -5.20
N LEU A 151 -7.09 20.99 -4.99
CA LEU A 151 -5.85 21.67 -4.61
C LEU A 151 -4.98 22.04 -5.82
N PHE A 152 -5.02 21.26 -6.89
CA PHE A 152 -4.17 21.44 -8.08
C PHE A 152 -5.01 21.57 -9.35
N ASN A 153 -4.44 22.19 -10.38
CA ASN A 153 -5.09 22.32 -11.67
C ASN A 153 -4.80 21.09 -12.54
N PHE A 154 -5.74 20.14 -12.62
CA PHE A 154 -5.56 18.95 -13.47
C PHE A 154 -6.06 19.18 -14.89
N VAL A 155 -5.15 19.03 -15.86
CA VAL A 155 -5.47 18.94 -17.29
C VAL A 155 -5.50 17.45 -17.66
N ARG A 156 -6.58 17.01 -18.32
CA ARG A 156 -6.82 15.59 -18.55
C ARG A 156 -6.68 15.21 -20.01
N TYR A 157 -5.97 14.12 -20.27
CA TYR A 157 -5.94 13.47 -21.58
C TYR A 157 -6.84 12.25 -21.60
N VAL A 158 -7.29 11.87 -22.79
CA VAL A 158 -8.23 10.78 -23.04
C VAL A 158 -7.63 9.78 -24.03
N THR A 159 -8.25 8.62 -24.17
CA THR A 159 -7.89 7.64 -25.19
C THR A 159 -8.57 7.92 -26.53
N ASP A 160 -7.99 7.44 -27.61
CA ASP A 160 -8.62 7.39 -28.93
C ASP A 160 -9.87 6.49 -28.85
N PRO A 161 -11.06 7.00 -29.22
CA PRO A 161 -12.30 6.22 -29.16
C PRO A 161 -12.37 5.06 -30.17
N VAL A 162 -11.51 5.02 -31.18
CA VAL A 162 -11.49 4.01 -32.23
C VAL A 162 -10.82 2.72 -31.75
N ASP A 163 -9.63 2.82 -31.14
CA ASP A 163 -8.83 1.66 -30.75
C ASP A 163 -8.52 1.58 -29.24
N GLY A 164 -8.89 2.61 -28.47
CA GLY A 164 -8.67 2.68 -27.02
C GLY A 164 -7.22 3.01 -26.62
N SER A 165 -6.36 3.35 -27.57
CA SER A 165 -4.96 3.72 -27.31
C SER A 165 -4.83 5.15 -26.77
N ILE A 166 -3.67 5.51 -26.22
CA ILE A 166 -3.38 6.89 -25.83
C ILE A 166 -2.94 7.67 -27.07
N ASP A 167 -3.60 8.79 -27.37
CA ASP A 167 -3.15 9.73 -28.40
C ASP A 167 -1.97 10.56 -27.86
N PHE A 168 -0.76 10.10 -28.15
CA PHE A 168 0.47 10.78 -27.71
C PHE A 168 0.73 12.11 -28.43
N ASP A 169 0.07 12.40 -29.56
CA ASP A 169 0.19 13.69 -30.23
C ASP A 169 -0.70 14.74 -29.55
N GLN A 170 -1.86 14.36 -29.04
CA GLN A 170 -2.67 15.22 -28.17
C GLN A 170 -2.00 15.49 -26.80
N VAL A 171 -1.26 14.52 -26.27
CA VAL A 171 -0.60 14.62 -24.95
C VAL A 171 0.62 15.56 -24.95
N ARG A 172 1.29 15.75 -26.10
CA ARG A 172 2.51 16.56 -26.22
C ARG A 172 2.28 18.06 -26.06
#